data_AF-A0A3L7Q335-F1
#
_entry.id   AF-A0A3L7Q335-F1
#
_cell.length_a   1.000
_cell.length_b   1.000
_cell.length_c   1.000
_cell.angle_alpha   90.00
_cell.angle_beta   90.00
_cell.angle_gamma   90.00
#
_symmetry.space_group_name_H-M   'P 1'
#
loop_
_entity.id
_entity.type
_entity.pdbx_description
1 polymer ?
#
loop_
_entity_poly.entity_id
_entity_poly.type
_entity_poly.pdbx_seq_one_letter_code
_entity_poly.pdbx_strand_id
1 'polypeptide(L)'
;IQRGALNLAKIRVVILDEADRMLDIGFRPDIERILRKCPTQRQTLLLSATMDSDVRRLAEKYMKSPGMVDLSGGEIGPSLVEQYFCTVDENRKFALLVRLLYEERPQQAIVFCRTKRGADKLHMRLGKRLKRNVEAIHGDLPQRERDRVFRQLRDGSLRLLIATDVVGRGIDVSGISHIINYDLPQSSDDYVHRVGRTGRISSDTNGRAFTFVTPEEGDELTQIEIRINQMLPEMKYEGLETVNNRKKRHHVDKVAEAPVVSFAVSDDWPEIDSL
;
A
#
# COMPACT_ATOMS: atom_id res chain seq x y z
N ILE A 1 -29.32 -1.34 3.86
CA ILE A 1 -30.14 -1.74 2.68
C ILE A 1 -31.08 -2.91 2.99
N GLN A 2 -30.60 -4.12 3.30
CA GLN A 2 -31.50 -5.25 3.63
C GLN A 2 -32.32 -5.02 4.91
N ARG A 3 -31.71 -4.38 5.91
CA ARG A 3 -32.38 -4.01 7.18
C ARG A 3 -33.21 -2.72 7.10
N GLY A 4 -33.50 -2.19 5.90
CA GLY A 4 -34.28 -0.96 5.71
C GLY A 4 -33.58 0.37 6.09
N ALA A 5 -32.48 0.34 6.83
CA ALA A 5 -31.78 1.54 7.33
C ALA A 5 -31.20 2.50 6.26
N LEU A 6 -31.16 2.09 4.99
CA LEU A 6 -30.68 2.93 3.89
C LEU A 6 -31.56 2.70 2.66
N ASN A 7 -32.23 3.77 2.22
CA ASN A 7 -33.08 3.79 1.04
C ASN A 7 -32.34 4.41 -0.15
N LEU A 8 -32.19 3.65 -1.23
CA LEU A 8 -31.45 4.07 -2.43
C LEU A 8 -32.34 4.65 -3.53
N ALA A 9 -33.67 4.70 -3.35
CA ALA A 9 -34.64 5.04 -4.39
C ALA A 9 -34.51 6.48 -4.95
N LYS A 10 -33.81 7.38 -4.24
CA LYS A 10 -33.59 8.78 -4.66
C LYS A 10 -32.15 9.07 -5.09
N ILE A 11 -31.31 8.05 -5.22
CA ILE A 11 -29.92 8.24 -5.64
C ILE A 11 -29.90 8.69 -7.11
N ARG A 12 -29.23 9.83 -7.35
CA ARG A 12 -29.02 10.40 -8.69
C ARG A 12 -27.62 10.15 -9.25
N VAL A 13 -26.65 9.88 -8.37
CA VAL A 13 -25.24 9.67 -8.73
C VAL A 13 -24.72 8.44 -7.97
N VAL A 14 -24.07 7.54 -8.69
CA VAL A 14 -23.31 6.43 -8.12
C VAL A 14 -21.87 6.56 -8.59
N ILE A 15 -20.93 6.42 -7.66
CA ILE A 15 -19.50 6.41 -7.95
C ILE A 15 -18.97 5.05 -7.50
N LEU A 16 -18.34 4.33 -8.43
CA LEU A 16 -17.56 3.13 -8.16
C LEU A 16 -16.09 3.52 -8.26
N ASP A 17 -15.41 3.61 -7.13
CA ASP A 17 -14.00 3.97 -7.07
C ASP A 17 -13.15 2.71 -6.81
N GLU A 18 -11.96 2.63 -7.41
CA GLU A 18 -11.11 1.42 -7.44
C GLU A 18 -11.89 0.16 -7.87
N ALA A 19 -12.60 0.23 -8.99
CA ALA A 19 -13.56 -0.80 -9.42
C ALA A 19 -12.92 -2.17 -9.68
N ASP A 20 -11.76 -2.21 -10.34
CA ASP A 20 -10.93 -3.42 -10.49
C ASP A 20 -10.73 -4.13 -9.16
N ARG A 21 -10.33 -3.39 -8.13
CA ARG A 21 -10.04 -3.94 -6.81
C ARG A 21 -11.26 -4.44 -6.05
N MET A 22 -12.38 -3.75 -6.15
CA MET A 22 -13.62 -4.28 -5.57
C MET A 22 -14.00 -5.63 -6.20
N LEU A 23 -13.69 -5.84 -7.48
CA LEU A 23 -13.95 -7.11 -8.16
C LEU A 23 -12.96 -8.19 -7.73
N ASP A 24 -11.66 -7.87 -7.63
CA ASP A 24 -10.61 -8.77 -7.16
C ASP A 24 -10.87 -9.34 -5.76
N ILE A 25 -11.36 -8.50 -4.84
CA ILE A 25 -11.68 -8.90 -3.45
C ILE A 25 -12.98 -9.73 -3.39
N GLY A 26 -13.68 -9.88 -4.52
CA GLY A 26 -14.90 -10.68 -4.63
C GLY A 26 -16.19 -9.92 -4.25
N PHE A 27 -16.17 -8.57 -4.22
CA PHE A 27 -17.36 -7.78 -3.90
C PHE A 27 -18.34 -7.63 -5.05
N ARG A 28 -18.08 -8.26 -6.21
CA ARG A 28 -19.00 -8.27 -7.36
C ARG A 28 -20.47 -8.50 -6.95
N PRO A 29 -20.83 -9.54 -6.17
CA PRO A 29 -22.24 -9.77 -5.81
C PRO A 29 -22.85 -8.62 -5.02
N ASP A 30 -22.08 -7.98 -4.15
CA ASP A 30 -22.54 -6.87 -3.33
C ASP A 30 -22.72 -5.58 -4.13
N ILE A 31 -21.76 -5.27 -5.01
CA ILE A 31 -21.84 -4.13 -5.93
C ILE A 31 -23.09 -4.27 -6.80
N GLU A 32 -23.28 -5.42 -7.44
CA GLU A 32 -24.44 -5.67 -8.29
C GLU A 32 -25.75 -5.52 -7.51
N ARG A 33 -25.80 -6.04 -6.27
CA ARG A 33 -26.97 -5.92 -5.40
C ARG A 33 -27.29 -4.48 -5.05
N ILE A 34 -26.28 -3.63 -4.82
CA ILE A 34 -26.47 -2.19 -4.58
C ILE A 34 -26.97 -1.51 -5.86
N LEU A 35 -26.30 -1.72 -7.00
CA LEU A 35 -26.63 -1.09 -8.27
C LEU A 35 -28.03 -1.43 -8.80
N ARG A 36 -28.50 -2.66 -8.56
CA ARG A 36 -29.86 -3.10 -8.90
C ARG A 36 -30.93 -2.42 -8.05
N LYS A 37 -30.59 -1.93 -6.85
CA LYS A 37 -31.50 -1.19 -5.97
C LYS A 37 -31.47 0.32 -6.20
N CYS A 38 -30.50 0.83 -6.95
CA CYS A 38 -30.46 2.22 -7.38
C CYS A 38 -31.38 2.44 -8.59
N PRO A 39 -31.99 3.63 -8.75
CA PRO A 39 -32.75 4.00 -9.95
C PRO A 39 -31.94 3.82 -11.23
N THR A 40 -32.58 3.37 -12.31
CA THR A 40 -31.91 3.20 -13.61
C THR A 40 -31.60 4.54 -14.27
N GLN A 41 -32.36 5.60 -13.96
CA GLN A 41 -32.07 6.96 -14.38
C GLN A 41 -31.18 7.62 -13.33
N ARG A 42 -29.87 7.44 -13.48
CA ARG A 42 -28.83 8.00 -12.63
C ARG A 42 -27.57 8.22 -13.47
N GLN A 43 -26.70 9.09 -12.98
CA GLN A 43 -25.32 9.16 -13.44
C GLN A 43 -24.51 8.08 -12.71
N THR A 44 -23.71 7.31 -13.44
CA THR A 44 -22.75 6.37 -12.86
C THR A 44 -21.36 6.80 -13.30
N LEU A 45 -20.44 6.96 -12.35
CA LEU A 45 -19.02 7.13 -12.59
C LEU A 45 -18.32 5.84 -12.15
N LEU A 46 -17.38 5.36 -12.96
CA LEU A 46 -16.54 4.22 -12.65
C LEU A 46 -15.09 4.68 -12.81
N LEU A 47 -14.32 4.61 -11.72
CA LEU A 47 -12.90 4.90 -11.67
C LEU A 47 -12.17 3.58 -11.40
N SER A 48 -11.12 3.33 -12.17
CA SER A 48 -10.35 2.09 -12.10
C SER A 48 -8.93 2.36 -12.58
N ALA A 49 -7.94 1.74 -11.94
CA ALA A 49 -6.54 1.84 -12.37
C ALA A 49 -6.30 0.97 -13.61
N THR A 50 -7.05 -0.13 -13.73
CA THR A 50 -6.99 -1.07 -14.85
C THR A 50 -8.36 -1.23 -15.51
N MET A 51 -8.37 -1.67 -16.76
CA MET A 51 -9.60 -1.91 -17.54
C MET A 51 -9.65 -3.34 -18.06
N ASP A 52 -9.68 -4.29 -17.13
CA ASP A 52 -9.82 -5.71 -17.44
C ASP A 52 -11.25 -6.05 -17.95
N SER A 53 -11.46 -7.31 -18.35
CA SER A 53 -12.75 -7.77 -18.87
C SER A 53 -13.86 -7.66 -17.83
N ASP A 54 -13.52 -7.75 -16.55
CA ASP A 54 -14.43 -7.85 -15.43
C ASP A 54 -14.98 -6.47 -15.03
N VAL A 55 -14.12 -5.44 -15.06
CA VAL A 55 -14.46 -4.01 -14.95
C VAL A 55 -15.25 -3.56 -16.17
N ARG A 56 -14.80 -3.93 -17.38
CA ARG A 56 -15.51 -3.59 -18.61
C ARG A 56 -16.94 -4.12 -18.60
N ARG A 57 -17.12 -5.38 -18.20
CA ARG A 57 -18.44 -6.00 -18.08
C ARG A 57 -19.32 -5.32 -17.03
N LEU A 58 -18.73 -4.81 -15.95
CA LEU A 58 -19.45 -4.04 -14.94
C LEU A 58 -19.92 -2.68 -15.52
N ALA A 59 -19.03 -1.98 -16.23
CA ALA A 59 -19.33 -0.71 -16.89
C ALA A 59 -20.46 -0.87 -17.93
N GLU A 60 -20.34 -1.83 -18.84
CA GLU A 60 -21.33 -2.11 -19.89
C GLU A 60 -22.71 -2.44 -19.33
N LYS A 61 -22.77 -3.17 -18.20
CA LYS A 61 -24.02 -3.61 -17.60
C LYS A 61 -24.74 -2.51 -16.82
N TYR A 62 -24.02 -1.59 -16.18
CA TYR A 62 -24.59 -0.65 -15.19
C TYR A 62 -24.41 0.83 -15.51
N MET A 63 -23.72 1.17 -16.60
CA MET A 63 -23.59 2.54 -17.12
C MET A 63 -24.43 2.69 -18.39
N LYS A 64 -24.90 3.92 -18.67
CA LYS A 64 -25.64 4.24 -19.89
C LYS A 64 -24.77 5.14 -20.77
N SER A 65 -24.40 4.65 -21.94
CA SER A 65 -23.55 5.35 -22.92
C SER A 65 -22.34 6.05 -22.28
N PRO A 66 -21.45 5.30 -21.58
CA PRO A 66 -20.34 5.90 -20.85
C PRO A 66 -19.33 6.54 -21.81
N GLY A 67 -18.89 7.76 -21.48
CA GLY A 67 -17.65 8.30 -22.02
C GLY A 67 -16.45 7.67 -21.32
N MET A 68 -15.43 7.28 -22.07
CA MET A 68 -14.17 6.74 -21.52
C MET A 68 -13.08 7.80 -21.60
N VAL A 69 -12.43 8.06 -20.47
CA VAL A 69 -11.21 8.87 -20.39
C VAL A 69 -10.10 7.93 -19.95
N ASP A 70 -9.14 7.69 -20.83
CA ASP A 70 -7.99 6.83 -20.56
C ASP A 70 -6.75 7.71 -20.34
N LEU A 71 -6.18 7.63 -19.14
CA LEU A 71 -4.98 8.36 -18.73
C LEU A 71 -3.75 7.45 -18.61
N SER A 72 -3.85 6.18 -19.02
CA SER A 72 -2.76 5.20 -18.90
C SER A 72 -1.60 5.44 -19.88
N GLY A 73 -1.81 6.23 -20.93
CA GLY A 73 -0.85 6.47 -22.01
C GLY A 73 0.19 7.57 -21.76
N GLY A 74 0.25 8.16 -20.57
CA GLY A 74 1.32 9.11 -20.23
C GLY A 74 2.63 8.37 -19.90
N GLU A 75 3.76 8.88 -20.38
CA GLU A 75 5.06 8.49 -19.82
C GLU A 75 4.97 8.63 -18.29
N ILE A 76 5.24 7.54 -17.57
CA ILE A 76 5.38 7.58 -16.11
C ILE A 76 6.60 8.47 -15.88
N GLY A 77 6.35 9.77 -15.66
CA GLY A 77 7.40 10.71 -15.29
C GLY A 77 8.20 10.15 -14.11
N PRO A 78 9.46 10.57 -13.93
CA PRO A 78 10.33 10.02 -12.90
C PRO A 78 9.57 9.94 -11.57
N SER A 79 9.40 8.72 -11.06
CA SER A 79 8.68 8.46 -9.83
C SER A 79 9.21 9.39 -8.76
N LEU A 80 8.34 10.23 -8.17
CA LEU A 80 8.65 11.07 -7.01
C LEU A 80 8.96 10.25 -5.75
N VAL A 81 8.96 8.91 -5.89
CA VAL A 81 9.25 7.95 -4.84
C VAL A 81 10.47 7.12 -5.23
N GLU A 82 11.50 7.16 -4.40
CA GLU A 82 12.63 6.22 -4.43
C GLU A 82 12.16 4.86 -3.90
N GLN A 83 12.34 3.81 -4.68
CA GLN A 83 11.79 2.49 -4.36
C GLN A 83 12.92 1.47 -4.23
N TYR A 84 12.92 0.71 -3.14
CA TYR A 84 13.93 -0.30 -2.81
C TYR A 84 13.25 -1.59 -2.38
N PHE A 85 13.97 -2.70 -2.53
CA PHE A 85 13.65 -3.94 -1.84
C PHE A 85 14.79 -4.38 -0.94
N CYS A 86 14.47 -5.11 0.13
CA CYS A 86 15.43 -5.69 1.07
C CYS A 86 15.14 -7.18 1.20
N THR A 87 16.13 -8.00 0.89
CA THR A 87 16.04 -9.46 1.06
C THR A 87 16.23 -9.82 2.54
N VAL A 88 15.28 -10.53 3.15
CA VAL A 88 15.31 -10.83 4.59
C VAL A 88 14.56 -12.12 4.94
N ASP A 89 15.06 -12.88 5.92
CA ASP A 89 14.35 -14.06 6.44
C ASP A 89 13.13 -13.62 7.26
N GLU A 90 12.05 -14.40 7.21
CA GLU A 90 10.77 -14.06 7.87
C GLU A 90 10.92 -13.74 9.37
N ASN A 91 11.76 -14.51 10.08
CA ASN A 91 12.04 -14.30 11.50
C ASN A 91 12.90 -13.04 11.79
N ARG A 92 13.58 -12.49 10.77
CA ARG A 92 14.44 -11.31 10.86
C ARG A 92 13.77 -10.02 10.38
N LYS A 93 12.62 -10.08 9.71
CA LYS A 93 11.86 -8.90 9.24
C LYS A 93 11.66 -7.82 10.32
N PHE A 94 11.42 -8.20 11.58
CA PHE A 94 11.28 -7.23 12.67
C PHE A 94 12.58 -6.50 12.99
N ALA A 95 13.70 -7.21 13.04
CA ALA A 95 15.00 -6.59 13.28
C ALA A 95 15.34 -5.61 12.15
N LEU A 96 15.06 -6.02 10.91
CA LEU A 96 15.21 -5.17 9.74
C LEU A 96 14.30 -3.93 9.80
N LEU A 97 13.03 -4.08 10.18
CA LEU A 97 12.13 -2.92 10.34
C LEU A 97 12.68 -1.92 11.35
N VAL A 98 13.11 -2.39 12.52
CA VAL A 98 13.67 -1.51 13.55
C VAL A 98 14.91 -0.79 13.03
N ARG A 99 15.80 -1.52 12.35
CA ARG A 99 17.03 -0.98 11.79
C ARG A 99 16.74 0.09 10.72
N LEU A 100 15.82 -0.22 9.80
CA LEU A 100 15.38 0.70 8.77
C LEU A 100 14.77 1.97 9.37
N LEU A 101 13.87 1.85 10.36
CA LEU A 101 13.27 3.01 11.03
C LEU A 101 14.32 3.89 11.75
N TYR A 102 15.40 3.28 12.24
CA TYR A 102 16.51 3.98 12.89
C TYR A 102 17.39 4.75 11.89
N GLU A 103 17.71 4.14 10.75
CA GLU A 103 18.56 4.75 9.71
C GLU A 103 17.79 5.80 8.89
N GLU A 104 16.58 5.48 8.45
CA GLU A 104 15.77 6.32 7.56
C GLU A 104 15.10 7.50 8.27
N ARG A 105 14.86 7.38 9.58
CA ARG A 105 14.25 8.42 10.44
C ARG A 105 13.00 9.07 9.81
N PRO A 106 11.99 8.29 9.40
CA PRO A 106 10.84 8.81 8.67
C PRO A 106 10.09 9.86 9.48
N GLN A 107 9.71 10.98 8.85
CA GLN A 107 8.84 11.98 9.48
C GLN A 107 7.51 11.33 9.89
N GLN A 108 6.85 10.72 8.90
CA GLN A 108 5.74 9.79 9.07
C GLN A 108 5.90 8.59 8.12
N ALA A 109 5.54 7.41 8.60
CA ALA A 109 5.61 6.16 7.83
C ALA A 109 4.36 5.31 7.95
N ILE A 110 4.05 4.58 6.87
CA ILE A 110 3.06 3.50 6.88
C ILE A 110 3.76 2.16 6.68
N VAL A 111 3.53 1.23 7.60
CA VAL A 111 4.03 -0.14 7.55
C VAL A 111 2.89 -1.08 7.17
N PHE A 112 2.97 -1.68 5.99
CA PHE A 112 1.95 -2.59 5.49
C PHE A 112 2.22 -4.04 5.88
N CYS A 113 1.22 -4.65 6.51
CA CYS A 113 1.20 -6.08 6.87
C CYS A 113 0.11 -6.80 6.09
N ARG A 114 0.35 -8.09 5.81
CA ARG A 114 -0.59 -8.95 5.08
C ARG A 114 -1.83 -9.30 5.90
N THR A 115 -1.67 -9.47 7.22
CA THR A 115 -2.76 -9.94 8.10
C THR A 115 -2.98 -9.02 9.29
N LYS A 116 -4.24 -8.95 9.76
CA LYS A 116 -4.62 -8.20 10.98
C LYS A 116 -3.85 -8.64 12.22
N ARG A 117 -3.69 -9.96 12.40
CA ARG A 117 -2.89 -10.54 13.51
C ARG A 117 -1.42 -10.14 13.42
N GLY A 118 -0.88 -10.08 12.21
CA GLY A 118 0.47 -9.57 11.95
C GLY A 118 0.60 -8.11 12.35
N ALA A 119 -0.36 -7.27 11.95
CA ALA A 119 -0.41 -5.85 12.31
C ALA A 119 -0.48 -5.64 13.83
N ASP A 120 -1.36 -6.35 14.54
CA ASP A 120 -1.49 -6.28 16.00
C ASP A 120 -0.21 -6.73 16.72
N LYS A 121 0.38 -7.85 16.28
CA LYS A 121 1.63 -8.36 16.85
C LYS A 121 2.77 -7.36 16.64
N LEU A 122 2.83 -6.74 15.46
CA LEU A 122 3.84 -5.73 15.15
C LEU A 122 3.64 -4.47 15.99
N HIS A 123 2.38 -4.01 16.14
CA HIS A 123 2.01 -2.89 17.00
C HIS A 123 2.40 -3.12 18.45
N MET A 124 2.08 -4.29 19.01
CA MET A 124 2.48 -4.65 20.37
C MET A 124 4.01 -4.64 20.55
N ARG A 125 4.77 -5.17 19.57
CA ARG A 125 6.24 -5.22 19.65
C ARG A 125 6.86 -3.84 19.54
N LEU A 126 6.37 -3.01 18.62
CA LEU A 126 6.87 -1.65 18.42
C LEU A 126 6.39 -0.69 19.52
N GLY A 127 5.17 -0.87 20.04
CA GLY A 127 4.61 -0.04 21.11
C GLY A 127 5.41 -0.11 22.41
N LYS A 128 6.09 -1.24 22.67
CA LYS A 128 7.06 -1.35 23.78
C LYS A 128 8.23 -0.37 23.65
N ARG A 129 8.65 -0.07 22.42
CA ARG A 129 9.81 0.79 22.10
C ARG A 129 9.41 2.23 21.78
N LEU A 130 8.35 2.41 20.99
CA LEU A 130 7.91 3.70 20.41
C LEU A 130 6.72 4.33 21.15
N LYS A 131 6.17 3.65 22.18
CA LYS A 131 5.05 4.11 23.00
C LYS A 131 3.90 4.66 22.15
N ARG A 132 3.54 5.94 22.31
CA ARG A 132 2.35 6.57 21.72
C ARG A 132 2.50 6.96 20.24
N ASN A 133 3.66 6.73 19.64
CA ASN A 133 3.94 7.16 18.26
C ASN A 133 3.63 6.07 17.22
N VAL A 134 2.98 4.97 17.63
CA VAL A 134 2.61 3.85 16.76
C VAL A 134 1.19 3.38 17.02
N GLU A 135 0.42 3.17 15.96
CA GLU A 135 -0.94 2.64 15.99
C GLU A 135 -1.12 1.60 14.88
N ALA A 136 -2.03 0.64 15.07
CA ALA A 136 -2.43 -0.31 14.04
C ALA A 136 -3.83 0.02 13.50
N ILE A 137 -4.07 -0.32 12.23
CA ILE A 137 -5.37 -0.21 11.61
C ILE A 137 -5.67 -1.38 10.66
N HIS A 138 -6.80 -2.04 10.87
CA HIS A 138 -7.26 -3.17 10.06
C HIS A 138 -8.78 -3.35 10.17
N GLY A 139 -9.35 -4.25 9.36
CA GLY A 139 -10.80 -4.38 9.19
C GLY A 139 -11.61 -4.72 10.45
N ASP A 140 -11.00 -5.38 11.44
CA ASP A 140 -11.68 -5.73 12.70
C ASP A 140 -11.81 -4.56 13.70
N LEU A 141 -11.15 -3.42 13.47
CA LEU A 141 -11.25 -2.29 14.39
C LEU A 141 -12.60 -1.58 14.27
N PRO A 142 -13.22 -1.18 15.39
CA PRO A 142 -14.40 -0.31 15.36
C PRO A 142 -14.14 0.98 14.58
N GLN A 143 -15.15 1.45 13.84
CA GLN A 143 -15.01 2.67 13.02
C GLN A 143 -14.53 3.88 13.85
N ARG A 144 -14.99 4.01 15.09
CA ARG A 144 -14.56 5.08 16.01
C ARG A 144 -13.04 5.08 16.27
N GLU A 145 -12.44 3.89 16.36
CA GLU A 145 -10.99 3.75 16.57
C GLU A 145 -10.24 4.08 15.28
N ARG A 146 -10.73 3.58 14.13
CA ARG A 146 -10.20 3.95 12.80
C ARG A 146 -10.19 5.47 12.61
N ASP A 147 -11.28 6.15 12.96
CA ASP A 147 -11.39 7.61 12.86
C ASP A 147 -10.45 8.36 13.82
N ARG A 148 -10.13 7.77 14.99
CA ARG A 148 -9.13 8.32 15.91
C ARG A 148 -7.74 8.24 15.29
N VAL A 149 -7.34 7.05 14.85
CA VAL A 149 -6.01 6.78 14.26
C VAL A 149 -5.80 7.64 13.01
N PHE A 150 -6.81 7.77 12.14
CA PHE A 150 -6.73 8.63 10.96
C PHE A 150 -6.67 10.13 11.26
N ARG A 151 -7.24 10.58 12.38
CA ARG A 151 -7.06 11.97 12.81
C ARG A 151 -5.63 12.20 13.27
N GLN A 152 -5.10 11.31 14.11
CA GLN A 152 -3.72 11.38 14.60
C GLN A 152 -2.69 11.29 13.46
N LEU A 153 -2.98 10.52 12.40
CA LEU A 153 -2.11 10.49 11.23
C LEU A 153 -2.14 11.81 10.45
N ARG A 154 -3.33 12.38 10.25
CA ARG A 154 -3.53 13.63 9.49
C ARG A 154 -2.99 14.87 10.21
N ASP A 155 -3.06 14.91 11.54
CA ASP A 155 -2.53 16.02 12.33
C ASP A 155 -1.03 15.89 12.64
N GLY A 156 -0.39 14.80 12.20
CA GLY A 156 1.05 14.56 12.37
C GLY A 156 1.44 14.01 13.75
N SER A 157 0.49 13.85 14.69
CA SER A 157 0.80 13.31 16.03
C SER A 157 1.12 11.81 16.02
N LEU A 158 0.68 11.08 15.01
CA LEU A 158 1.06 9.69 14.76
C LEU A 158 2.17 9.60 13.72
N ARG A 159 3.34 9.11 14.14
CA ARG A 159 4.52 8.96 13.27
C ARG A 159 4.55 7.65 12.51
N LEU A 160 4.02 6.57 13.09
CA LEU A 160 4.05 5.24 12.48
C LEU A 160 2.67 4.60 12.47
N LEU A 161 2.11 4.36 11.30
CA LEU A 161 0.88 3.61 11.14
C LEU A 161 1.19 2.20 10.62
N ILE A 162 0.71 1.17 11.31
CA ILE A 162 0.74 -0.20 10.82
C ILE A 162 -0.64 -0.51 10.21
N ALA A 163 -0.69 -0.93 8.95
CA ALA A 163 -1.95 -1.11 8.24
C ALA A 163 -2.02 -2.42 7.48
N THR A 164 -3.22 -2.98 7.31
CA THR A 164 -3.50 -3.95 6.25
C THR A 164 -4.07 -3.25 5.03
N ASP A 165 -3.98 -3.88 3.85
CA ASP A 165 -4.47 -3.30 2.58
C ASP A 165 -5.96 -2.94 2.59
N VAL A 166 -6.75 -3.66 3.39
CA VAL A 166 -8.20 -3.40 3.53
C VAL A 166 -8.47 -2.00 4.09
N VAL A 167 -7.55 -1.46 4.89
CA VAL A 167 -7.74 -0.17 5.56
C VAL A 167 -6.77 0.92 5.08
N GLY A 168 -5.66 0.53 4.47
CA GLY A 168 -4.69 1.45 3.86
C GLY A 168 -5.18 2.19 2.61
N ARG A 169 -6.24 1.69 1.96
CA ARG A 169 -6.79 2.27 0.73
C ARG A 169 -7.70 3.45 1.04
N GLY A 170 -7.59 4.50 0.22
CA GLY A 170 -8.35 5.74 0.43
C GLY A 170 -7.90 6.59 1.63
N ILE A 171 -6.78 6.25 2.30
CA ILE A 171 -6.20 7.19 3.27
C ILE A 171 -5.61 8.35 2.47
N ASP A 172 -6.30 9.48 2.54
CA ASP A 172 -5.83 10.75 2.02
C ASP A 172 -5.02 11.46 3.12
N VAL A 173 -3.72 11.18 3.15
CA VAL A 173 -2.76 11.80 4.06
C VAL A 173 -1.63 12.40 3.25
N SER A 174 -1.54 13.72 3.32
CA SER A 174 -0.32 14.47 2.97
C SER A 174 0.74 14.24 4.04
N GLY A 175 2.02 14.21 3.65
CA GLY A 175 3.14 14.17 4.61
C GLY A 175 3.66 12.77 4.98
N ILE A 176 3.15 11.70 4.36
CA ILE A 176 3.76 10.38 4.51
C ILE A 176 5.09 10.39 3.76
N SER A 177 6.19 10.36 4.49
CA SER A 177 7.54 10.34 3.93
C SER A 177 7.94 8.94 3.45
N HIS A 178 7.50 7.89 4.17
CA HIS A 178 7.98 6.53 3.96
C HIS A 178 6.86 5.50 3.88
N ILE A 179 6.99 4.58 2.93
CA ILE A 179 6.16 3.38 2.81
C ILE A 179 7.03 2.17 3.06
N ILE A 180 6.61 1.29 3.98
CA ILE A 180 7.35 0.09 4.31
C ILE A 180 6.42 -1.10 4.11
N ASN A 181 6.65 -1.88 3.05
CA ASN A 181 5.99 -3.16 2.85
C ASN A 181 6.69 -4.20 3.72
N TYR A 182 6.26 -4.35 4.97
CA TYR A 182 6.79 -5.37 5.88
C TYR A 182 6.48 -6.78 5.38
N ASP A 183 5.28 -6.95 4.82
CA ASP A 183 4.92 -8.10 4.02
C ASP A 183 4.74 -7.66 2.55
N LEU A 184 5.32 -8.45 1.63
CA LEU A 184 5.16 -8.25 0.20
C LEU A 184 3.65 -8.24 -0.16
N PRO A 185 3.17 -7.24 -0.94
CA PRO A 185 1.78 -7.18 -1.36
C PRO A 185 1.40 -8.41 -2.18
N GLN A 186 0.14 -8.80 -2.12
CA GLN A 186 -0.37 -9.99 -2.80
C GLN A 186 -0.52 -9.81 -4.32
N SER A 187 -0.51 -8.56 -4.79
CA SER A 187 -0.60 -8.21 -6.20
C SER A 187 0.23 -6.97 -6.50
N SER A 188 0.61 -6.81 -7.76
CA SER A 188 1.47 -5.72 -8.20
C SER A 188 0.76 -4.36 -8.23
N ASP A 189 -0.56 -4.26 -8.46
CA ASP A 189 -1.24 -2.96 -8.29
C ASP A 189 -1.45 -2.59 -6.82
N ASP A 190 -1.45 -3.55 -5.89
CA ASP A 190 -1.47 -3.22 -4.46
C ASP A 190 -0.17 -2.52 -4.08
N TYR A 191 0.96 -2.98 -4.63
CA TYR A 191 2.23 -2.28 -4.51
C TYR A 191 2.13 -0.83 -5.00
N VAL A 192 1.62 -0.61 -6.22
CA VAL A 192 1.47 0.74 -6.79
C VAL A 192 0.59 1.62 -5.89
N HIS A 193 -0.52 1.09 -5.38
CA HIS A 193 -1.42 1.83 -4.49
C HIS A 193 -0.81 2.14 -3.12
N ARG A 194 0.03 1.27 -2.58
CA ARG A 194 0.76 1.50 -1.32
C ARG A 194 1.82 2.59 -1.52
N VAL A 195 2.66 2.46 -2.54
CA VAL A 195 3.75 3.40 -2.85
C VAL A 195 3.20 4.78 -3.23
N GLY A 196 2.06 4.86 -3.93
CA GLY A 196 1.37 6.12 -4.24
C GLY A 196 0.82 6.88 -3.02
N ARG A 197 0.98 6.36 -1.79
CA ARG A 197 0.67 7.10 -0.55
C ARG A 197 1.79 8.04 -0.13
N THR A 198 2.98 7.95 -0.72
CA THR A 198 4.10 8.89 -0.56
C THR A 198 4.44 9.59 -1.88
N GLY A 199 5.33 10.59 -1.87
CA GLY A 199 5.81 11.29 -3.07
C GLY A 199 4.74 12.08 -3.82
N ARG A 200 3.79 12.70 -3.09
CA ARG A 200 2.83 13.62 -3.71
C ARG A 200 3.49 14.98 -3.96
N ILE A 201 3.14 15.62 -5.07
CA ILE A 201 3.65 16.93 -5.55
C ILE A 201 3.64 18.04 -4.47
N SER A 202 2.87 17.88 -3.39
CA SER A 202 2.77 18.85 -2.29
C SER A 202 3.84 18.74 -1.19
N SER A 203 4.79 17.79 -1.24
CA SER A 203 5.85 17.66 -0.22
C SER A 203 7.22 18.06 -0.76
N ASP A 204 7.95 18.89 -0.02
CA ASP A 204 9.31 19.38 -0.33
C ASP A 204 10.41 18.29 -0.35
N THR A 205 10.03 17.03 -0.17
CA THR A 205 10.93 15.86 -0.13
C THR A 205 10.37 14.71 -0.97
N ASN A 206 11.24 14.02 -1.70
CA ASN A 206 10.91 12.77 -2.39
C ASN A 206 10.46 11.71 -1.37
N GLY A 207 9.44 10.94 -1.73
CA GLY A 207 9.02 9.79 -0.92
C GLY A 207 10.03 8.66 -1.00
N ARG A 208 10.08 7.78 0.01
CA ARG A 208 10.85 6.53 -0.08
C ARG A 208 9.96 5.33 0.22
N ALA A 209 10.16 4.24 -0.51
CA ALA A 209 9.42 3.00 -0.33
C ALA A 209 10.38 1.82 -0.20
N PHE A 210 10.21 1.03 0.85
CA PHE A 210 11.03 -0.13 1.17
C PHE A 210 10.15 -1.37 1.21
N THR A 211 10.63 -2.45 0.60
CA THR A 211 9.85 -3.68 0.47
C THR A 211 10.65 -4.88 0.91
N PHE A 212 10.17 -5.55 1.97
CA PHE A 212 10.81 -6.76 2.47
C PHE A 212 10.38 -7.96 1.63
N VAL A 213 11.37 -8.73 1.20
CA VAL A 213 11.19 -9.88 0.31
C VAL A 213 11.88 -11.08 0.94
N THR A 214 11.15 -12.16 1.20
CA THR A 214 11.79 -13.41 1.61
C THR A 214 12.36 -14.15 0.40
N PRO A 215 13.28 -15.13 0.59
CA PRO A 215 13.86 -15.89 -0.53
C PRO A 215 12.82 -16.56 -1.46
N GLU A 216 11.66 -16.93 -0.91
CA GLU A 216 10.57 -17.60 -1.63
C GLU A 216 9.71 -16.62 -2.44
N GLU A 217 9.64 -15.35 -2.06
CA GLU A 217 8.76 -14.33 -2.66
C GLU A 217 9.39 -13.68 -3.91
N GLY A 218 10.28 -14.42 -4.59
CA GLY A 218 11.10 -13.90 -5.67
C GLY A 218 10.33 -13.62 -6.96
N ASP A 219 9.32 -14.44 -7.25
CA ASP A 219 8.49 -14.33 -8.45
C ASP A 219 7.50 -13.17 -8.30
N GLU A 220 6.94 -12.98 -7.11
CA GLU A 220 6.06 -11.86 -6.78
C GLU A 220 6.76 -10.51 -6.90
N LEU A 221 8.01 -10.39 -6.45
CA LEU A 221 8.81 -9.18 -6.70
C LEU A 221 8.98 -8.93 -8.20
N THR A 222 9.23 -9.98 -8.98
CA THR A 222 9.39 -9.87 -10.44
C THR A 222 8.10 -9.33 -11.08
N GLN A 223 6.93 -9.80 -10.62
CA GLN A 223 5.64 -9.27 -11.09
C GLN A 223 5.44 -7.80 -10.73
N ILE A 224 5.93 -7.37 -9.57
CA ILE A 224 5.94 -5.94 -9.18
C ILE A 224 6.84 -5.15 -10.13
N GLU A 225 8.09 -5.57 -10.35
CA GLU A 225 9.06 -4.90 -11.22
C GLU A 225 8.56 -4.78 -12.67
N ILE A 226 7.92 -5.83 -13.19
CA ILE A 226 7.26 -5.80 -14.50
C ILE A 226 6.11 -4.78 -14.51
N ARG A 227 5.29 -4.75 -13.47
CA ARG A 227 4.10 -3.87 -13.40
C ARG A 227 4.45 -2.40 -13.36
N ILE A 228 5.54 -2.05 -12.67
CA ILE A 228 6.05 -0.67 -12.59
C ILE A 228 7.05 -0.36 -13.71
N ASN A 229 7.36 -1.34 -14.56
CA ASN A 229 8.35 -1.24 -15.64
C ASN A 229 9.72 -0.72 -15.15
N GLN A 230 10.13 -1.17 -13.97
CA GLN A 230 11.35 -0.72 -13.29
C GLN A 230 11.89 -1.84 -12.39
N MET A 231 13.21 -2.09 -12.48
CA MET A 231 13.91 -2.96 -11.54
C MET A 231 14.13 -2.22 -10.22
N LEU A 232 13.78 -2.85 -9.10
CA LEU A 232 14.02 -2.26 -7.79
C LEU A 232 15.49 -2.49 -7.39
N PRO A 233 16.22 -1.43 -6.99
CA PRO A 233 17.53 -1.58 -6.37
C PRO A 233 17.43 -2.33 -5.05
N GLU A 234 18.39 -3.21 -4.79
CA GLU A 234 18.50 -3.92 -3.53
C GLU A 234 19.17 -3.03 -2.49
N MET A 235 18.52 -2.88 -1.34
CA MET A 235 19.14 -2.29 -0.16
C MET A 235 19.46 -3.39 0.85
N LYS A 236 20.75 -3.51 1.15
CA LYS A 236 21.28 -4.53 2.05
C LYS A 236 21.60 -3.95 3.42
N TYR A 237 21.31 -4.74 4.45
CA TYR A 237 21.63 -4.41 5.83
C TYR A 237 22.53 -5.52 6.38
N GLU A 238 23.77 -5.17 6.71
CA GLU A 238 24.77 -6.13 7.18
C GLU A 238 24.25 -6.93 8.38
N GLY A 239 24.48 -8.24 8.36
CA GLY A 239 24.04 -9.17 9.41
C GLY A 239 22.54 -9.53 9.38
N LEU A 240 21.74 -8.86 8.54
CA LEU A 240 20.31 -9.15 8.35
C LEU A 240 19.98 -9.73 6.97
N GLU A 241 20.99 -9.89 6.11
CA GLU A 241 20.86 -10.62 4.84
C GLU A 241 20.40 -12.06 5.07
N THR A 242 19.72 -12.63 4.06
CA THR A 242 19.25 -14.02 4.08
C THR A 242 20.42 -14.98 4.00
N VAL A 243 20.34 -16.09 4.75
CA VAL A 243 21.38 -17.13 4.73
C VAL A 243 21.37 -17.93 3.41
N ASN A 244 20.22 -17.99 2.74
CA ASN A 244 20.06 -18.68 1.46
C ASN A 244 20.09 -17.69 0.29
N ASN A 245 20.84 -18.04 -0.76
CA ASN A 245 20.79 -17.32 -2.03
C ASN A 245 19.39 -17.48 -2.65
N ARG A 246 18.73 -16.35 -2.90
CA ARG A 246 17.50 -16.27 -3.69
C ARG A 246 17.73 -16.90 -5.08
N LYS A 247 16.71 -17.54 -5.65
CA LYS A 247 16.76 -17.97 -7.07
C LYS A 247 17.04 -16.74 -7.95
N LYS A 248 17.97 -16.88 -8.91
CA LYS A 248 18.35 -15.78 -9.81
C LYS A 248 17.12 -15.20 -10.50
N ARG A 249 17.03 -13.86 -10.53
CA ARG A 249 15.96 -13.10 -11.20
C ARG A 249 15.75 -13.62 -12.63
N HIS A 250 14.50 -13.81 -13.04
CA HIS A 250 14.19 -13.92 -14.46
C HIS A 250 14.43 -12.56 -15.10
N HIS A 251 15.19 -12.52 -16.20
CA HIS A 251 15.56 -11.29 -16.88
C HIS A 251 14.28 -10.57 -17.35
N VAL A 252 14.07 -9.34 -16.88
CA VAL A 252 13.05 -8.46 -17.46
C VAL A 252 13.68 -7.88 -18.71
N ASP A 253 13.31 -8.41 -19.88
CA ASP A 253 13.81 -7.90 -21.15
C ASP A 253 13.53 -6.39 -21.23
N LYS A 254 14.61 -5.59 -21.22
CA LYS A 254 14.70 -4.11 -21.39
C LYS A 254 14.90 -3.21 -20.16
N VAL A 255 15.35 -3.71 -18.99
CA VAL A 255 15.74 -2.81 -17.89
C VAL A 255 17.19 -3.04 -17.46
N ALA A 256 17.99 -1.97 -17.39
CA ALA A 256 19.37 -2.01 -16.93
C ALA A 256 19.46 -2.55 -15.48
N GLU A 257 20.57 -3.23 -15.15
CA GLU A 257 20.80 -3.76 -13.80
C GLU A 257 20.75 -2.64 -12.76
N ALA A 258 19.91 -2.81 -11.73
CA ALA A 258 19.80 -1.85 -10.64
C ALA A 258 21.00 -1.96 -9.67
N PRO A 259 21.58 -0.84 -9.23
CA PRO A 259 22.71 -0.84 -8.32
C PRO A 259 22.33 -1.34 -6.90
N VAL A 260 23.30 -1.92 -6.20
CA VAL A 260 23.21 -2.25 -4.77
C VAL A 260 23.62 -1.02 -3.96
N VAL A 261 22.82 -0.64 -2.96
CA VAL A 261 23.08 0.55 -2.11
C VAL A 261 23.33 0.12 -0.67
N SER A 262 24.39 0.65 -0.04
CA SER A 262 24.71 0.50 1.39
C SER A 262 24.88 1.87 2.06
N PHE A 263 24.48 1.99 3.33
CA PHE A 263 24.58 3.23 4.12
C PHE A 263 25.45 3.05 5.37
N ALA A 264 26.08 4.15 5.80
CA ALA A 264 26.84 4.26 7.05
C ALA A 264 25.99 4.94 8.14
N VAL A 265 26.11 4.45 9.38
CA VAL A 265 25.33 4.88 10.55
C VAL A 265 25.83 6.23 11.08
N SER A 266 24.93 7.12 11.51
CA SER A 266 25.28 8.26 12.38
C SER A 266 24.28 8.39 13.54
N ASP A 267 24.77 8.78 14.71
CA ASP A 267 24.17 8.52 16.03
C ASP A 267 23.40 9.71 16.62
N ASP A 268 22.23 10.05 16.10
CA ASP A 268 21.35 11.04 16.75
C ASP A 268 19.87 10.80 16.41
N TRP A 269 19.36 9.67 16.90
CA TRP A 269 17.93 9.38 17.09
C TRP A 269 17.78 8.92 18.53
N PRO A 270 16.67 9.17 19.25
CA PRO A 270 16.50 8.67 20.61
C PRO A 270 16.86 7.19 20.67
N GLU A 271 17.88 6.87 21.47
CA GLU A 271 18.52 5.57 21.53
C GLU A 271 17.46 4.48 21.70
N ILE A 272 17.33 3.63 20.68
CA ILE A 272 16.51 2.41 20.76
C ILE A 272 17.14 1.40 21.73
N ASP A 273 18.41 1.59 22.10
CA ASP A 273 19.19 0.70 22.96
C ASP A 273 19.04 0.95 24.47
N SER A 274 18.19 1.90 24.90
CA SER A 274 17.82 2.07 26.32
C SER A 274 16.38 1.65 26.67
N LEU A 275 15.71 0.81 25.84
CA LEU A 275 14.35 0.28 26.10
C LEU A 275 14.16 -1.22 25.81
#